data_AF-A0A3R9WWV5-F1
#
_entry.id   AF-A0A3R9WWV5-F1
#
_cell.length_a   1.000
_cell.length_b   1.000
_cell.length_c   1.000
_cell.angle_alpha   90.00
_cell.angle_beta   90.00
_cell.angle_gamma   90.00
#
_symmetry.space_group_name_H-M   'P 1'
#
loop_
_entity.id
_entity.type
_entity.pdbx_description
1 polymer ?
#
loop_
_entity_poly.entity_id
_entity_poly.type
_entity_poly.pdbx_seq_one_letter_code
_entity_poly.pdbx_strand_id
1 'polypeptide(L)' 'MNNENEKYMIVAVDQEGNEIGLESYTKHSNTPEIIFDCKNQARLFYDKIKADLFPHSVKLLTIKET' A
#
# COMPACT_ATOMS: atom_id res chain seq x y z
N MET A 1 18.49 4.83 9.02
CA MET A 1 18.52 5.87 7.97
C MET A 1 17.21 5.76 7.21
N ASN A 2 16.35 6.78 7.33
CA ASN A 2 15.23 6.94 6.40
C ASN A 2 15.79 7.63 5.16
N ASN A 3 15.58 7.06 3.98
CA ASN A 3 15.88 7.75 2.74
C ASN A 3 14.77 8.80 2.55
N GLU A 4 15.08 10.08 2.71
CA GLU A 4 14.12 11.19 2.66
C GLU A 4 13.42 11.34 1.29
N ASN A 5 13.85 10.58 0.28
CA ASN A 5 13.30 10.57 -1.08
C ASN A 5 12.56 9.26 -1.43
N GLU A 6 12.29 8.39 -0.45
CA GLU A 6 11.55 7.15 -0.68
C GLU A 6 10.12 7.25 -0.13
N LYS A 7 9.17 7.02 -1.02
CA LYS A 7 7.76 6.79 -0.69
C LYS A 7 7.43 5.32 -0.86
N TYR A 8 6.47 4.85 -0.09
CA TYR A 8 6.10 3.45 -0.03
C TYR A 8 4.61 3.32 -0.35
N MET A 9 4.29 2.72 -1.49
CA MET A 9 2.92 2.56 -1.95
C MET A 9 2.43 1.14 -1.74
N ILE A 10 1.17 1.01 -1.35
CA ILE A 10 0.51 -0.26 -1.12
C ILE A 10 -0.56 -0.45 -2.19
N VAL A 11 -0.51 -1.60 -2.86
CA VAL A 11 -1.48 -1.99 -3.88
C VAL A 11 -2.00 -3.38 -3.56
N ALA A 12 -3.29 -3.60 -3.71
CA ALA A 12 -3.89 -4.94 -3.61
C ALA A 12 -4.41 -5.37 -4.98
N VAL A 13 -4.33 -6.67 -5.27
CA VAL A 13 -4.81 -7.26 -6.51
C VAL A 13 -5.63 -8.52 -6.24
N ASP A 14 -6.63 -8.76 -7.07
CA ASP A 14 -7.42 -9.98 -7.04
C ASP A 14 -6.63 -11.20 -7.56
N GLN A 15 -7.31 -12.34 -7.69
CA GLN A 15 -6.67 -13.59 -8.16
C GLN A 15 -6.35 -13.57 -9.66
N GLU A 16 -6.97 -12.67 -10.43
CA GLU A 16 -6.72 -12.46 -11.86
C GLU A 16 -5.62 -11.41 -12.08
N GLY A 17 -5.19 -10.72 -11.01
CA GLY A 17 -4.17 -9.68 -11.04
C GLY A 17 -4.72 -8.28 -11.27
N ASN A 18 -6.04 -8.09 -11.23
CA ASN A 18 -6.65 -6.76 -11.32
C ASN A 18 -6.51 -6.03 -10.00
N GLU A 19 -6.22 -4.73 -10.07
CA GLU A 19 -6.13 -3.89 -8.87
C GLU A 19 -7.49 -3.80 -8.17
N ILE A 20 -7.49 -4.12 -6.88
CA ILE A 20 -8.63 -3.89 -6.01
C ILE A 20 -8.39 -2.61 -5.23
N GLY A 21 -9.40 -1.75 -5.23
CA GLY A 21 -9.38 -0.50 -4.51
C GLY A 21 -9.23 -0.72 -2.99
N LEU A 22 -8.49 0.17 -2.35
CA LEU A 22 -8.28 0.19 -0.89
C LEU A 22 -9.09 1.32 -0.23
N GLU A 23 -10.20 1.74 -0.83
CA GLU A 23 -10.99 2.90 -0.39
C GLU A 23 -11.53 2.73 1.04
N SER A 24 -11.85 1.49 1.44
CA SER A 24 -12.26 1.17 2.82
C SER A 24 -11.16 1.43 3.85
N TYR A 25 -9.91 1.54 3.42
CA TYR A 25 -8.74 1.82 4.25
C TYR A 25 -8.21 3.26 4.10
N THR A 26 -8.70 4.02 3.12
CA THR A 26 -8.36 5.44 2.97
C THR A 26 -9.35 6.30 3.74
N LYS A 27 -8.86 7.30 4.48
CA LYS A 27 -9.72 8.28 5.17
C LYS A 27 -10.30 9.35 4.22
N HIS A 28 -9.77 9.43 3.00
CA HIS A 28 -10.13 10.45 2.01
C HIS A 28 -10.33 9.80 0.63
N SER A 29 -11.54 9.95 0.08
CA SER A 29 -11.97 9.36 -1.18
C SER A 29 -11.25 9.88 -2.43
N ASN A 30 -10.45 10.94 -2.30
CA ASN A 30 -9.85 11.63 -3.45
C ASN A 30 -8.48 11.10 -3.83
N THR A 31 -7.89 10.22 -3.01
CA THR A 31 -6.65 9.51 -3.30
C THR A 31 -6.89 8.03 -3.05
N PRO A 32 -7.13 7.22 -4.10
CA PRO A 32 -7.33 5.79 -3.94
C PRO A 32 -6.03 5.07 -3.53
N GLU A 33 -4.89 5.74 -3.71
CA GLU A 33 -3.56 5.21 -3.38
C GLU A 33 -3.22 5.39 -1.91
N ILE A 34 -2.63 4.35 -1.31
CA ILE A 34 -2.10 4.40 0.05
C ILE A 34 -0.58 4.52 -0.03
N ILE A 35 -0.08 5.71 0.29
CA ILE A 35 1.33 6.07 0.23
C ILE A 35 1.82 6.45 1.63
N PHE A 36 3.01 5.99 1.99
CA PHE A 36 3.69 6.30 3.25
C PHE A 36 5.09 6.85 2.96
N ASP A 37 5.51 7.87 3.70
CA ASP A 37 6.91 8.35 3.67
C ASP A 37 7.84 7.50 4.57
N CYS A 38 7.26 6.64 5.41
CA CYS A 38 8.01 5.80 6.35
C CYS A 38 7.84 4.31 6.03
N LYS A 39 8.95 3.63 5.75
CA LYS A 39 8.99 2.18 5.46
C LYS A 39 8.35 1.33 6.55
N ASN A 40 8.58 1.68 7.81
CA ASN A 40 8.06 0.91 8.94
C ASN A 40 6.54 1.04 9.04
N GLN A 41 5.99 2.24 8.79
CA GLN A 41 4.55 2.44 8.75
C GLN A 41 3.92 1.68 7.58
N ALA A 42 4.55 1.75 6.40
CA ALA A 42 4.10 1.00 5.22
C ALA A 42 4.07 -0.51 5.48
N ARG A 43 5.10 -1.05 6.15
CA ARG A 43 5.19 -2.46 6.49
C ARG A 43 4.12 -2.90 7.49
N LEU A 44 3.91 -2.13 8.56
CA LEU A 44 2.85 -2.44 9.54
C LEU A 44 1.47 -2.44 8.89
N PHE A 45 1.23 -1.49 7.99
CA PHE A 45 -0.02 -1.42 7.24
C PHE A 45 -0.16 -2.60 6.27
N TYR A 46 0.90 -2.94 5.53
CA TYR A 46 0.99 -4.11 4.65
C TYR A 46 0.64 -5.42 5.38
N ASP A 47 1.25 -5.66 6.54
CA ASP A 47 1.03 -6.91 7.30
C ASP A 47 -0.42 -7.03 7.77
N LYS A 48 -1.05 -5.90 8.14
CA LYS A 48 -2.47 -5.87 8.54
C LYS A 48 -3.40 -6.21 7.38
N ILE A 49 -3.33 -5.44 6.30
CA ILE A 49 -4.25 -5.62 5.15
C ILE A 49 -4.01 -6.94 4.40
N LYS A 50 -2.79 -7.48 4.42
CA LYS A 50 -2.52 -8.80 3.83
C LYS A 50 -3.33 -9.89 4.52
N ALA A 51 -3.54 -9.78 5.82
CA ALA A 51 -4.41 -10.70 6.56
C ALA A 51 -5.88 -10.43 6.24
N ASP A 52 -6.29 -9.15 6.24
CA ASP A 52 -7.69 -8.75 6.03
C ASP A 52 -8.20 -9.06 4.61
N LEU A 53 -7.32 -9.01 3.60
CA LEU A 53 -7.68 -9.19 2.19
C LEU A 53 -7.48 -10.61 1.68
N PHE A 54 -7.12 -11.60 2.52
CA PHE A 54 -6.98 -12.98 2.06
C PHE A 54 -8.30 -13.49 1.42
N PRO A 55 -8.27 -14.07 0.20
CA PRO A 55 -7.13 -14.64 -0.51
C PRO A 55 -6.46 -13.72 -1.55
N HIS A 56 -6.76 -12.43 -1.55
CA HIS A 56 -6.15 -11.46 -2.48
C HIS A 56 -4.69 -11.18 -2.16
N SER A 57 -3.94 -10.75 -3.17
CA SER A 57 -2.51 -10.47 -3.03
C SER A 57 -2.27 -8.99 -2.79
N VAL A 58 -1.42 -8.67 -1.81
CA VAL A 58 -1.00 -7.29 -1.52
C VAL A 58 0.48 -7.13 -1.88
N LYS A 59 0.82 -6.00 -2.48
CA LYS A 59 2.18 -5.59 -2.86
C LYS A 59 2.58 -4.29 -2.15
N LEU A 60 3.83 -4.24 -1.73
CA LEU A 60 4.49 -3.04 -1.21
C LEU A 60 5.52 -2.57 -2.24
N LEU A 61 5.30 -1.39 -2.80
CA LEU A 61 6.15 -0.77 -3.81
C LEU A 61 6.97 0.35 -3.15
N THR A 62 8.23 0.50 -3.57
CA THR A 62 9.07 1.64 -3.18
C THR A 62 9.18 2.60 -4.36
N ILE A 63 8.65 3.80 -4.19
CA ILE A 63 8.70 4.90 -5.14
C ILE A 63 9.89 5.77 -4.73
N LYS A 64 10.80 6.04 -5.66
CA LYS A 64 11.86 7.03 -5.46
C LYS A 64 11.40 8.33 -6.10
N GLU A 65 11.27 9.39 -5.32
CA GLU A 65 11.08 10.72 -5.89
C GLU A 65 12.44 11.19 -6.43
N THR A 66 12.49 11.35 -7.76
CA THR A 66 13.61 11.93 -8.52
C THR A 66 13.62 13.45 -8.44
#